data_AF-A0A7W1DCN6-F1
#
_entry.id   AF-A0A7W1DCN6-F1
#
_cell.length_a   1.000
_cell.length_b   1.000
_cell.length_c   1.000
_cell.angle_alpha   90.00
_cell.angle_beta   90.00
_cell.angle_gamma   90.00
#
_symmetry.space_group_name_H-M   'P 1'
#
loop_
_entity.id
_entity.type
_entity.pdbx_description
1 polymer ?
#
loop_
_entity_poly.entity_id
_entity_poly.type
_entity_poly.pdbx_seq_one_letter_code
_entity_poly.pdbx_strand_id
1 'polypeptide(L)'
;MTDETKEKEESSLGENLSAVGQMIIGEIEAVGGILTGDPVTRAEGEFNVEVGSLHQESNKALTAIENNEEVSREELNESGKEKDIE
;
A
#
# COMPACT_ATOMS: atom_id res chain seq x y z
N MET A 1 -17.35 -19.46 2.80
CA MET A 1 -16.50 -18.43 2.17
C MET A 1 -16.61 -17.21 3.06
N THR A 2 -15.54 -16.95 3.80
CA THR A 2 -15.45 -16.07 4.97
C THR A 2 -15.43 -14.60 4.57
N ASP A 3 -16.20 -13.76 5.27
CA ASP A 3 -16.26 -12.29 5.09
C ASP A 3 -14.92 -11.59 5.38
N GLU A 4 -14.04 -12.22 6.17
CA GLU A 4 -12.78 -11.64 6.66
C GLU A 4 -11.74 -11.32 5.56
N THR A 5 -11.77 -12.03 4.42
CA THR A 5 -10.83 -11.76 3.31
C THR A 5 -11.19 -10.50 2.52
N LYS A 6 -12.48 -10.11 2.49
CA LYS A 6 -12.93 -8.89 1.78
C LYS A 6 -12.55 -7.60 2.50
N GLU A 7 -12.66 -7.58 3.82
CA GLU A 7 -12.33 -6.37 4.60
C GLU A 7 -10.84 -6.02 4.54
N LYS A 8 -9.96 -7.03 4.48
CA LYS A 8 -8.51 -6.83 4.35
C LYS A 8 -8.09 -6.25 2.99
N GLU A 9 -8.67 -6.70 1.89
CA GLU A 9 -8.41 -6.15 0.55
C GLU A 9 -8.91 -4.70 0.44
N GLU A 10 -10.09 -4.39 0.97
CA GLU A 10 -10.63 -3.02 0.95
C GLU A 10 -9.77 -2.04 1.76
N SER A 11 -9.22 -2.46 2.91
CA SER A 11 -8.28 -1.65 3.71
C SER A 11 -7.00 -1.33 2.94
N SER A 12 -6.39 -2.34 2.31
CA SER A 12 -5.15 -2.19 1.53
C SER A 12 -5.32 -1.26 0.32
N LEU A 13 -6.45 -1.37 -0.39
CA LEU A 13 -6.75 -0.49 -1.53
C LEU A 13 -7.01 0.95 -1.10
N GLY A 14 -7.73 1.15 0.01
CA GLY A 14 -7.99 2.48 0.57
C GLY A 14 -6.70 3.18 1.03
N GLU A 15 -5.80 2.46 1.68
CA GLU A 15 -4.52 2.98 2.14
C GLU A 15 -3.58 3.31 0.97
N ASN A 16 -3.51 2.45 -0.05
CA ASN A 16 -2.74 2.74 -1.27
C ASN A 16 -3.28 3.97 -2.00
N LEU A 17 -4.61 4.12 -2.10
CA LEU A 17 -5.23 5.29 -2.71
C LEU A 17 -4.93 6.57 -1.91
N SER A 18 -4.93 6.49 -0.59
CA SER A 18 -4.57 7.60 0.30
C SER A 18 -3.12 8.05 0.07
N ALA A 19 -2.18 7.09 0.00
CA ALA A 19 -0.77 7.36 -0.29
C ALA A 19 -0.59 8.06 -1.66
N VAL A 20 -1.30 7.58 -2.69
CA VAL A 20 -1.29 8.21 -4.01
C VAL A 20 -1.90 9.60 -4.00
N GLY A 21 -3.01 9.81 -3.29
CA GLY A 21 -3.63 11.12 -3.13
C GLY A 21 -2.70 12.13 -2.48
N GLN A 22 -1.97 11.71 -1.44
CA GLN A 22 -1.01 12.55 -0.75
C GLN A 22 0.17 12.97 -1.64
N MET A 23 0.68 12.06 -2.48
CA MET A 23 1.71 12.40 -3.47
C MET A 23 1.20 13.41 -4.50
N ILE A 24 -0.02 13.26 -5.00
CA ILE A 24 -0.60 14.19 -5.98
C ILE A 24 -0.77 15.60 -5.38
N ILE A 25 -1.26 15.69 -4.14
CA ILE A 25 -1.38 16.98 -3.44
C ILE A 25 0.00 17.61 -3.26
N GLY A 26 0.99 16.82 -2.84
CA GLY A 26 2.34 17.29 -2.66
C GLY A 26 2.99 17.86 -3.92
N GLU A 27 2.81 17.20 -5.07
CA GLU A 27 3.30 17.72 -6.37
C GLU A 27 2.63 19.06 -6.76
N ILE A 28 1.33 19.21 -6.48
CA ILE A 28 0.61 20.46 -6.74
C ILE A 28 1.14 21.59 -5.85
N GLU A 29 1.39 21.32 -4.58
CA GLU A 29 1.96 22.28 -3.62
C GLU A 29 3.41 22.62 -3.96
N ALA A 30 4.22 21.65 -4.35
CA ALA A 30 5.61 21.86 -4.76
C ALA A 30 5.69 22.79 -5.98
N VAL A 31 4.93 22.46 -7.04
CA VAL A 31 4.86 23.30 -8.25
C VAL A 31 4.21 24.64 -7.95
N GLY A 32 3.12 24.66 -7.18
CA GLY A 32 2.42 25.87 -6.77
C GLY A 32 3.34 26.84 -6.02
N GLY A 33 4.06 26.35 -5.01
CA GLY A 33 5.03 27.11 -4.23
C GLY A 33 6.20 27.64 -5.08
N ILE A 34 6.66 26.88 -6.07
CA ILE A 34 7.66 27.38 -7.04
C ILE A 34 7.09 28.54 -7.86
N LEU A 35 5.87 28.40 -8.38
CA LEU A 35 5.24 29.41 -9.24
C LEU A 35 4.86 30.69 -8.47
N THR A 36 4.46 30.58 -7.20
CA THR A 36 4.11 31.71 -6.34
C THR A 36 5.31 32.30 -5.59
N GLY A 37 6.45 31.60 -5.58
CA GLY A 37 7.61 31.96 -4.78
C GLY A 37 7.40 31.75 -3.28
N ASP A 38 6.48 30.85 -2.90
CA ASP A 38 6.24 30.45 -1.50
C ASP A 38 7.14 29.26 -1.12
N PRO A 39 8.22 29.48 -0.36
CA PRO A 39 9.12 28.40 0.05
C PRO A 39 8.48 27.44 1.05
N VAL A 40 7.45 27.85 1.79
CA VAL A 40 6.75 27.00 2.76
C VAL A 40 5.87 26.01 2.03
N THR A 41 5.00 26.48 1.14
CA THR A 41 4.14 25.60 0.32
C THR A 41 4.97 24.65 -0.52
N ARG A 42 6.12 25.10 -1.03
CA ARG A 42 7.04 24.21 -1.74
C ARG A 42 7.54 23.07 -0.84
N ALA A 43 8.01 23.40 0.36
CA ALA A 43 8.55 22.41 1.30
C ALA A 43 7.47 21.45 1.82
N GLU A 44 6.25 21.94 2.05
CA GLU A 44 5.08 21.12 2.39
C GLU A 44 4.77 20.13 1.26
N GLY A 45 4.84 20.59 0.01
CA GLY A 45 4.66 19.75 -1.15
C GLY A 45 5.70 18.63 -1.26
N GLU A 46 6.99 18.98 -1.13
CA GLU A 46 8.10 18.01 -1.11
C GLU A 46 7.92 16.97 0.01
N PHE A 47 7.50 17.41 1.21
CA PHE A 47 7.22 16.51 2.34
C PHE A 47 6.03 15.56 2.07
N ASN A 48 4.95 16.06 1.47
CA ASN A 48 3.77 15.25 1.16
C ASN A 48 4.08 14.16 0.12
N VAL A 49 4.93 14.46 -0.87
CA VAL A 49 5.43 13.47 -1.82
C VAL A 49 6.26 12.39 -1.13
N GLU A 50 7.17 12.78 -0.23
CA GLU A 50 8.03 11.85 0.50
C GLU A 50 7.23 10.91 1.39
N VAL A 51 6.31 11.45 2.20
CA VAL A 51 5.46 10.64 3.10
C VAL A 51 4.57 9.69 2.29
N GLY A 52 3.95 10.17 1.21
CA GLY A 52 3.12 9.33 0.34
C GLY A 52 3.93 8.20 -0.31
N SER A 53 5.17 8.48 -0.72
CA SER A 53 6.08 7.47 -1.28
C SER A 53 6.45 6.40 -0.26
N LEU A 54 6.80 6.81 0.97
CA LEU A 54 7.13 5.89 2.06
C LEU A 54 5.94 4.99 2.42
N HIS A 55 4.73 5.56 2.48
CA HIS A 55 3.51 4.79 2.73
C HIS A 55 3.24 3.78 1.62
N GLN A 56 3.39 4.18 0.35
CA GLN A 56 3.21 3.27 -0.78
C GLN A 56 4.23 2.12 -0.76
N GLU A 57 5.50 2.41 -0.46
CA GLU A 57 6.55 1.39 -0.36
C GLU A 57 6.29 0.43 0.80
N SER A 58 5.93 0.96 1.97
CA SER A 58 5.57 0.17 3.15
C SER A 58 4.38 -0.75 2.87
N ASN A 59 3.31 -0.23 2.26
CA ASN A 59 2.13 -1.04 1.93
C ASN A 59 2.47 -2.12 0.89
N LYS A 60 3.26 -1.80 -0.12
CA LYS A 60 3.71 -2.79 -1.10
C LYS A 60 4.54 -3.91 -0.46
N ALA A 61 5.40 -3.58 0.50
CA ALA A 61 6.17 -4.58 1.24
C ALA A 61 5.27 -5.47 2.12
N LEU A 62 4.30 -4.87 2.82
CA LEU A 62 3.35 -5.61 3.67
C LEU A 62 2.47 -6.55 2.83
N THR A 63 1.88 -6.05 1.74
CA THR A 63 1.08 -6.89 0.83
C THR A 63 1.90 -8.01 0.20
N ALA A 64 3.18 -7.78 -0.12
CA ALA A 64 4.06 -8.84 -0.61
C ALA A 64 4.33 -9.93 0.43
N ILE A 65 4.44 -9.56 1.72
CA ILE A 65 4.60 -10.52 2.82
C ILE A 65 3.31 -11.32 3.03
N GLU A 66 2.15 -10.65 3.06
CA GLU A 66 0.85 -11.33 3.22
C GLU A 66 0.59 -12.34 2.10
N ASN A 67 0.82 -11.96 0.84
CA ASN A 67 0.65 -12.87 -0.29
C ASN A 67 1.59 -14.09 -0.23
N ASN A 68 2.80 -13.94 0.32
CA ASN A 68 3.74 -15.06 0.46
C ASN A 68 3.34 -16.02 1.60
N GLU A 69 2.74 -15.50 2.68
CA GLU A 69 2.19 -16.33 3.76
C GLU A 69 0.94 -17.11 3.32
N GLU A 70 0.07 -16.52 2.49
CA GLU A 70 -1.12 -17.22 1.97
C GLU A 70 -0.73 -18.37 1.03
N VAL A 71 0.20 -18.14 0.10
CA VAL A 71 0.72 -19.20 -0.80
C VAL A 71 1.33 -20.35 0.01
N SER A 72 2.10 -20.05 1.06
CA SER A 72 2.72 -21.05 1.92
C SER A 72 1.70 -21.90 2.70
N ARG A 73 0.54 -21.32 3.06
CA ARG A 73 -0.53 -22.03 3.79
C ARG A 73 -1.39 -22.89 2.86
N GLU A 74 -1.58 -22.47 1.61
CA GLU A 74 -2.30 -23.26 0.60
C GLU A 74 -1.52 -24.51 0.19
N GLU A 75 -0.20 -24.39 -0.03
CA GLU A 75 0.68 -25.53 -0.35
C GLU A 75 0.69 -26.61 0.75
N LEU A 76 0.65 -26.21 2.02
CA LEU A 76 0.58 -27.15 3.15
C LEU A 76 -0.76 -27.90 3.23
N ASN A 77 -1.86 -27.26 2.86
CA ASN A 77 -3.20 -27.88 2.84
C ASN A 77 -3.40 -28.82 1.65
N GLU A 78 -2.75 -28.57 0.51
CA GLU A 78 -2.77 -29.50 -0.62
C GLU A 78 -1.89 -30.73 -0.38
N SER A 79 -0.70 -30.57 0.22
CA SER A 79 0.16 -31.70 0.59
C SER A 79 -0.44 -32.61 1.66
N GLY A 80 -1.32 -32.08 2.52
CA GLY A 80 -2.02 -32.86 3.55
C GLY A 80 -3.10 -33.81 2.99
N LYS A 81 -3.70 -33.50 1.84
CA LYS A 81 -4.80 -34.29 1.26
C LYS A 81 -4.35 -35.58 0.57
N GLU A 82 -3.08 -35.70 0.20
CA GLU A 82 -2.55 -36.92 -0.45
C GLU A 82 -2.21 -38.05 0.53
N LYS A 83 -2.15 -37.79 1.85
CA LYS A 83 -1.72 -38.80 2.83
C LYS A 83 -2.84 -39.63 3.47
N ASP A 84 -4.10 -39.32 3.18
CA ASP A 84 -5.26 -40.02 3.76
C ASP A 84 -5.93 -41.04 2.81
N ILE A 85 -5.26 -41.40 1.69
CA ILE A 85 -5.72 -42.42 0.75
C ILE A 85 -4.67 -43.53 0.65
N GLU A 86 -4.53 -44.36 1.69
CA GLU A 86 -4.08 -45.75 1.56
C GLU A 86 -4.60 -46.65 2.70
#